data_AF-A0A840L8X3-F1
#
_entry.id   AF-A0A840L8X3-F1
#
_cell.length_a   1.000
_cell.length_b   1.000
_cell.length_c   1.000
_cell.angle_alpha   90.00
_cell.angle_beta   90.00
_cell.angle_gamma   90.00
#
_symmetry.space_group_name_H-M   'P 1'
#
loop_
_entity.id
_entity.type
_entity.pdbx_description
1 polymer ?
#
loop_
_entity_poly.entity_id
_entity_poly.type
_entity_poly.pdbx_seq_one_letter_code
_entity_poly.pdbx_strand_id
1 'polypeptide(L)'
;MSSHQIQFQPGMSIPEFLSRFGAEAQCSHALTLARWPDGFRCPRCAVAEHYVVGHGARKLFQCQACRHQTSLTAGTLMEHTKLPLTTWFLAIYLISQAKTGLSALALKRQLGVSYPTAWLLHQRINSAMAQQDGSHPLGGVVQLDDAYLGGERSGGKPGRGSENKVPFVAAVSVDAKGYPKFLKLSLVSAFSNQAIANWAKASLVPGSLVVSDGLACFAAVVDAGCVHHPKVVGGLKPRDLPDFMWVNTMLGNLKTTLAGAFHALSYRKYGGHYLAAFAYRFNRRFDLRGLLANLIVDVARTKAITKRDIRNQAEAGFKSRTRKQWKRWAGDQTKALSLGRTPRELVTLPAGAAWRAPVGQWLANAVVPCSSRSK
;
A
#
# COMPACT_ATOMS: atom_id res chain seq x y z
N MET A 1 -17.15 12.34 -26.22
CA MET A 1 -16.55 11.79 -24.98
C MET A 1 -17.51 12.10 -23.84
N SER A 2 -18.06 11.09 -23.15
CA SER A 2 -18.98 11.33 -22.04
C SER A 2 -18.22 11.90 -20.83
N SER A 3 -18.74 12.96 -20.22
CA SER A 3 -18.12 13.64 -19.08
C SER A 3 -18.35 12.87 -17.78
N HIS A 4 -17.48 11.90 -17.50
CA HIS A 4 -17.57 11.12 -16.26
C HIS A 4 -17.14 11.96 -15.05
N GLN A 5 -18.06 12.33 -14.15
CA GLN A 5 -17.78 13.26 -13.03
C GLN A 5 -16.52 12.92 -12.20
N ILE A 6 -16.17 11.65 -12.01
CA ILE A 6 -14.94 11.23 -11.29
C ILE A 6 -13.65 11.51 -12.10
N GLN A 7 -13.73 11.44 -13.43
CA GLN A 7 -12.58 11.71 -14.30
C GLN A 7 -12.32 13.21 -14.43
N PHE A 8 -13.38 14.03 -14.42
CA PHE A 8 -13.33 15.48 -14.58
C PHE A 8 -13.26 16.26 -13.24
N GLN A 9 -12.86 15.62 -12.15
CA GLN A 9 -12.65 16.31 -10.87
C GLN A 9 -11.54 17.37 -11.01
N PRO A 10 -11.77 18.63 -10.58
CA PRO A 10 -10.78 19.68 -10.70
C PRO A 10 -9.63 19.45 -9.73
N GLY A 11 -8.45 19.12 -10.26
CA GLY A 11 -7.19 19.10 -9.51
C GLY A 11 -6.62 20.50 -9.28
N MET A 12 -5.54 20.57 -8.51
CA MET A 12 -4.66 21.73 -8.51
C MET A 12 -3.80 21.69 -9.77
N SER A 13 -3.75 22.79 -10.53
CA SER A 13 -2.91 22.86 -11.73
C SER A 13 -1.45 23.12 -11.37
N ILE A 14 -0.52 22.90 -12.31
CA ILE A 14 0.90 23.19 -12.10
C ILE A 14 1.13 24.70 -11.82
N PRO A 15 0.56 25.65 -12.59
CA PRO A 15 0.71 27.08 -12.28
C PRO A 15 0.19 27.44 -10.89
N GLU A 16 -0.96 26.88 -10.49
CA GLU A 16 -1.51 27.11 -9.15
C GLU A 16 -0.60 26.53 -8.06
N PHE A 17 -0.06 25.33 -8.27
CA PHE A 17 0.90 24.71 -7.36
C PHE A 17 2.14 25.59 -7.19
N LEU A 18 2.72 26.08 -8.28
CA LEU A 18 3.91 26.94 -8.25
C LEU A 18 3.61 28.28 -7.56
N SER A 19 2.43 28.85 -7.78
CA SER A 19 1.99 30.07 -7.08
C SER A 19 1.91 29.87 -5.57
N ARG A 20 1.44 28.71 -5.11
CA ARG A 20 1.24 28.40 -3.67
C ARG A 20 2.45 27.82 -2.96
N PHE A 21 3.31 27.07 -3.65
CA PHE A 21 4.38 26.26 -3.08
C PHE A 21 5.71 26.38 -3.83
N GLY A 22 5.86 27.38 -4.70
CA GLY A 22 7.07 27.60 -5.50
C GLY A 22 8.26 28.11 -4.70
N ALA A 23 8.04 28.68 -3.51
CA ALA A 23 9.09 29.19 -2.64
C ALA A 23 9.19 28.44 -1.30
N GLU A 24 10.42 28.36 -0.76
CA GLU A 24 10.70 27.71 0.54
C GLU A 24 9.89 28.30 1.70
N ALA A 25 9.70 29.62 1.70
CA ALA A 25 8.91 30.30 2.74
C ALA A 25 7.44 29.86 2.72
N GLN A 26 6.87 29.66 1.51
CA GLN A 26 5.49 29.20 1.35
C GLN A 26 5.33 27.75 1.84
N CYS A 27 6.26 26.88 1.46
CA CYS A 27 6.27 25.49 1.93
C CYS A 27 6.46 25.40 3.45
N SER A 28 7.36 26.22 4.01
CA SER A 28 7.59 26.29 5.47
C SER A 28 6.33 26.75 6.21
N HIS A 29 5.64 27.76 5.70
CA HIS A 29 4.39 28.24 6.28
C HIS A 29 3.30 27.16 6.23
N ALA A 30 3.10 26.55 5.06
CA ALA A 30 2.12 25.47 4.89
C ALA A 30 2.42 24.27 5.79
N LEU A 31 3.70 23.89 5.92
CA LEU A 31 4.12 22.81 6.81
C LEU A 31 3.91 23.15 8.28
N THR A 32 4.09 24.41 8.68
CA THR A 32 3.80 24.88 10.04
C THR A 32 2.33 24.68 10.39
N LEU A 33 1.43 25.12 9.51
CA LEU A 33 -0.02 24.94 9.69
C LEU A 33 -0.43 23.46 9.68
N ALA A 34 0.16 22.67 8.78
CA ALA A 34 -0.11 21.24 8.69
C ALA A 34 0.28 20.50 9.98
N ARG A 35 1.45 20.83 10.54
CA ARG A 35 1.97 20.21 11.76
C ARG A 35 1.29 20.71 13.02
N TRP A 36 0.99 22.00 13.09
CA TRP A 36 0.52 22.71 14.28
C TRP A 36 -0.66 23.63 13.92
N PRO A 37 -1.88 23.07 13.77
CA PRO A 37 -3.05 23.84 13.35
C PRO A 37 -3.41 24.95 14.36
N ASP A 38 -3.24 24.67 15.65
CA ASP A 38 -3.55 25.58 16.76
C ASP A 38 -2.32 26.32 17.29
N GLY A 39 -1.28 26.45 16.44
CA GLY A 39 0.01 27.01 16.81
C GLY A 39 0.96 26.00 17.46
N PHE A 40 2.21 26.42 17.63
CA PHE A 40 3.30 25.56 18.12
C PHE A 40 2.92 24.85 19.43
N ARG A 41 3.30 23.57 19.53
CA ARG A 41 3.23 22.78 20.76
C ARG A 41 4.56 22.05 20.94
N CYS A 42 5.21 22.27 22.07
CA CYS A 42 6.49 21.63 22.35
C CYS A 42 6.34 20.11 22.36
N PRO A 43 7.15 19.35 21.60
CA PRO A 43 7.05 17.89 21.55
C PRO A 43 7.43 17.20 22.89
N ARG A 44 8.03 17.92 23.84
CA ARG A 44 8.45 17.38 25.15
C ARG A 44 7.45 17.66 26.27
N CYS A 45 6.91 18.88 26.34
CA CYS A 45 6.04 19.30 27.45
C CYS A 45 4.70 19.93 27.02
N ALA A 46 4.37 19.92 25.73
CA ALA A 46 3.13 20.45 25.15
C ALA A 46 2.87 21.96 25.34
N VAL A 47 3.75 22.70 26.03
CA VAL A 47 3.67 24.17 26.19
C VAL A 47 3.72 24.89 24.83
N ALA A 48 2.94 25.96 24.69
CA ALA A 48 2.74 26.71 23.45
C ALA A 48 3.76 27.84 23.26
N GLU A 49 4.18 28.45 24.37
CA GLU A 49 5.10 29.56 24.44
C GLU A 49 6.48 29.12 23.94
N HIS A 50 6.98 29.83 22.94
CA HIS A 50 8.26 29.53 22.33
C HIS A 50 8.94 30.80 21.81
N TYR A 51 10.24 30.68 21.55
CA TYR A 51 10.99 31.63 20.73
C TYR A 51 11.35 30.95 19.41
N VAL A 52 11.34 31.73 18.32
CA VAL A 52 11.92 31.28 17.05
C VAL A 52 13.37 31.74 17.05
N VAL A 53 14.30 30.78 17.02
CA VAL A 53 15.75 31.04 17.02
C VAL A 53 16.35 30.66 15.67
N GLY A 54 17.36 31.43 15.23
CA GLY A 54 18.04 31.25 13.95
C GLY A 54 17.43 32.06 12.79
N HIS A 55 18.13 32.06 11.67
CA HIS A 55 17.78 32.83 10.47
C HIS A 55 17.57 31.92 9.25
N GLY A 56 16.81 32.42 8.26
CA GLY A 56 16.57 31.73 7.00
C GLY A 56 15.88 30.37 7.14
N ALA A 57 16.42 29.33 6.49
CA ALA A 57 15.84 27.98 6.45
C ALA A 57 16.10 27.14 7.72
N ARG A 58 16.92 27.61 8.66
CA ARG A 58 17.29 26.88 9.89
C ARG A 58 16.52 27.36 11.13
N LYS A 59 15.29 27.82 10.95
CA LYS A 59 14.44 28.24 12.07
C LYS A 59 14.18 27.06 13.01
N LEU A 60 14.51 27.26 14.29
CA LEU A 60 14.21 26.33 15.37
C LEU A 60 13.19 26.98 16.31
N PHE A 61 12.29 26.16 16.83
CA PHE A 61 11.30 26.53 17.82
C PHE A 61 11.82 26.09 19.18
N GLN A 62 12.13 27.04 20.04
CA GLN A 62 12.61 26.79 21.39
C GLN A 62 11.49 27.01 22.40
N CYS A 63 11.09 25.95 23.10
CA CYS A 63 10.09 26.05 24.16
C CYS A 63 10.58 26.94 25.31
N GLN A 64 9.70 27.80 25.83
CA GLN A 64 10.04 28.65 26.97
C GLN A 64 10.16 27.87 28.28
N ALA A 65 9.29 26.87 28.50
CA ALA A 65 9.26 26.10 29.75
C ALA A 65 10.43 25.11 29.89
N CYS A 66 10.65 24.22 28.92
CA CYS A 66 11.65 23.14 29.03
C CYS A 66 12.93 23.38 28.22
N ARG A 67 13.05 24.54 27.55
CA ARG A 67 14.19 24.95 26.69
C ARG A 67 14.51 24.01 25.53
N HIS A 68 13.66 23.03 25.26
CA HIS A 68 13.82 22.10 24.14
C HIS A 68 13.69 22.84 22.81
N GLN A 69 14.66 22.63 21.92
CA GLN A 69 14.66 23.14 20.55
C GLN A 69 14.21 22.04 19.59
N THR A 70 13.28 22.36 18.70
CA THR A 70 12.84 21.48 17.61
C THR A 70 12.83 22.25 16.29
N SER A 71 13.22 21.59 15.19
CA SER A 71 13.00 22.13 13.86
C SER A 71 11.57 21.86 13.40
N LEU A 72 11.16 22.51 12.30
CA LEU A 72 9.87 22.28 11.66
C LEU A 72 9.71 20.85 11.09
N THR A 73 10.81 20.19 10.73
CA THR A 73 10.80 18.84 10.17
C THR A 73 11.09 17.74 11.18
N ALA A 74 11.59 18.08 12.38
CA ALA A 74 11.91 17.10 13.43
C ALA A 74 10.69 16.28 13.84
N GLY A 75 10.86 14.96 14.00
CA GLY A 75 9.77 14.02 14.30
C GLY A 75 8.77 13.75 13.17
N THR A 76 8.97 14.33 11.97
CA THR A 76 8.11 14.11 10.79
C THR A 76 8.81 13.21 9.76
N LEU A 77 8.13 12.81 8.68
CA LEU A 77 8.80 12.12 7.57
C LEU A 77 9.89 12.93 6.87
N MET A 78 9.89 14.25 7.06
CA MET A 78 10.93 15.16 6.56
C MET A 78 12.12 15.29 7.50
N GLU A 79 12.15 14.55 8.61
CA GLU A 79 13.25 14.56 9.56
C GLU A 79 14.59 14.19 8.90
N HIS A 80 15.62 14.94 9.29
CA HIS A 80 16.99 14.90 8.76
C HIS A 80 17.09 15.04 7.22
N THR A 81 16.07 15.61 6.57
CA THR A 81 16.15 15.86 5.14
C THR A 81 17.16 16.97 4.84
N LYS A 82 17.94 16.78 3.78
CA LYS A 82 18.78 17.81 3.16
C LYS A 82 18.12 18.41 1.91
N LEU A 83 16.91 17.94 1.58
CA LEU A 83 16.15 18.44 0.44
C LEU A 83 15.42 19.73 0.82
N PRO A 84 15.33 20.70 -0.11
CA PRO A 84 14.40 21.82 0.02
C PRO A 84 12.97 21.34 0.24
N LEU A 85 12.16 22.07 1.00
CA LEU A 85 10.74 21.76 1.18
C LEU A 85 9.97 21.87 -0.14
N THR A 86 10.38 22.76 -1.05
CA THR A 86 9.81 22.85 -2.41
C THR A 86 9.92 21.51 -3.15
N THR A 87 11.04 20.79 -3.01
CA THR A 87 11.22 19.44 -3.58
C THR A 87 10.28 18.42 -2.94
N TRP A 88 10.07 18.49 -1.62
CA TRP A 88 9.10 17.63 -0.92
C TRP A 88 7.67 17.89 -1.38
N PHE A 89 7.26 19.15 -1.42
CA PHE A 89 5.91 19.53 -1.84
C PHE A 89 5.66 19.18 -3.30
N LEU A 90 6.65 19.35 -4.18
CA LEU A 90 6.55 18.91 -5.58
C LEU A 90 6.39 17.39 -5.68
N ALA A 91 7.14 16.62 -4.89
CA ALA A 91 7.01 15.17 -4.87
C ALA A 91 5.63 14.71 -4.37
N ILE A 92 5.13 15.34 -3.31
CA ILE A 92 3.78 15.11 -2.77
C ILE A 92 2.74 15.42 -3.85
N TYR A 93 2.85 16.57 -4.52
CA TYR A 93 1.98 16.96 -5.61
C TYR A 93 1.97 15.93 -6.76
N LEU A 94 3.14 15.57 -7.28
CA LEU A 94 3.26 14.63 -8.41
C LEU A 94 2.67 13.24 -8.07
N ILE A 95 2.96 12.72 -6.86
CA ILE A 95 2.41 11.43 -6.42
C ILE A 95 0.90 11.51 -6.18
N SER A 96 0.42 12.63 -5.62
CA SER A 96 -1.01 12.86 -5.34
C SER A 96 -1.87 12.86 -6.61
N GLN A 97 -1.36 13.46 -7.70
CA GLN A 97 -2.08 13.61 -8.97
C GLN A 97 -1.95 12.38 -9.88
N ALA A 98 -0.95 11.53 -9.67
CA ALA A 98 -0.73 10.33 -10.48
C ALA A 98 -1.74 9.23 -10.13
N LYS A 99 -2.97 9.29 -10.65
CA LYS A 99 -4.03 8.28 -10.43
C LYS A 99 -3.62 6.85 -10.82
N THR A 100 -2.78 6.69 -11.84
CA THR A 100 -2.24 5.40 -12.29
C THR A 100 -0.89 5.03 -11.66
N GLY A 101 -0.43 5.80 -10.67
CA GLY A 101 0.86 5.60 -10.02
C GLY A 101 2.01 6.34 -10.71
N LEU A 102 3.04 6.66 -9.94
CA LEU A 102 4.24 7.34 -10.42
C LEU A 102 5.47 6.55 -10.00
N SER A 103 6.29 6.12 -10.95
CA SER A 103 7.50 5.35 -10.64
C SER A 103 8.55 6.24 -9.96
N ALA A 104 9.40 5.64 -9.10
CA ALA A 104 10.52 6.37 -8.51
C ALA A 104 11.50 6.93 -9.58
N LEU A 105 11.59 6.28 -10.75
CA LEU A 105 12.40 6.75 -11.87
C LEU A 105 11.78 7.95 -12.58
N ALA A 106 10.45 7.97 -12.75
CA ALA A 106 9.73 9.12 -13.27
C ALA A 106 9.82 10.30 -12.29
N LEU A 107 9.61 10.04 -11.00
CA LEU A 107 9.78 11.04 -9.94
C LEU A 107 11.21 11.62 -9.93
N LYS A 108 12.23 10.78 -10.09
CA LYS A 108 13.63 11.23 -10.24
C LYS A 108 13.78 12.26 -11.36
N ARG A 109 13.24 11.96 -12.55
CA ARG A 109 13.33 12.85 -13.73
C ARG A 109 12.63 14.18 -13.48
N GLN A 110 11.45 14.15 -12.85
CA GLN A 110 10.67 15.36 -12.56
C GLN A 110 11.29 16.23 -11.47
N LEU A 111 11.89 15.63 -10.44
CA LEU A 111 12.50 16.36 -9.34
C LEU A 111 13.96 16.79 -9.59
N GLY A 112 14.63 16.22 -10.60
CA GLY A 112 16.04 16.48 -10.87
C GLY A 112 17.00 15.94 -9.80
N VAL A 113 16.61 14.91 -9.04
CA VAL A 113 17.43 14.31 -7.96
C VAL A 113 18.04 12.96 -8.36
N SER A 114 18.88 12.39 -7.50
CA SER A 114 19.38 11.02 -7.70
C SER A 114 18.28 9.97 -7.52
N TYR A 115 18.42 8.81 -8.17
CA TYR A 115 17.43 7.73 -8.04
C TYR A 115 17.23 7.26 -6.59
N PRO A 116 18.28 7.02 -5.77
CA PRO A 116 18.11 6.63 -4.37
C PRO A 116 17.33 7.67 -3.55
N THR A 117 17.51 8.96 -3.84
CA THR A 117 16.78 10.05 -3.20
C THR A 117 15.31 10.03 -3.59
N ALA A 118 14.99 9.95 -4.89
CA ALA A 118 13.62 9.86 -5.36
C ALA A 118 12.90 8.61 -4.82
N TRP A 119 13.59 7.47 -4.78
CA TRP A 119 13.05 6.24 -4.22
C TRP A 119 12.73 6.36 -2.74
N LEU A 120 13.66 6.92 -1.94
CA LEU A 120 13.44 7.11 -0.50
C LEU A 120 12.28 8.09 -0.23
N LEU A 121 12.22 9.17 -1.00
CA LEU A 121 11.16 10.17 -0.92
C LEU A 121 9.79 9.55 -1.22
N HIS A 122 9.70 8.78 -2.31
CA HIS A 122 8.50 8.03 -2.68
C HIS A 122 8.08 7.04 -1.60
N GLN A 123 9.02 6.29 -1.00
CA GLN A 123 8.70 5.34 0.08
C GLN A 123 8.18 6.03 1.33
N ARG A 124 8.78 7.16 1.73
CA ARG A 124 8.30 7.95 2.87
C ARG A 124 6.89 8.47 2.63
N ILE A 125 6.62 9.07 1.48
CA ILE A 125 5.27 9.56 1.13
C ILE A 125 4.25 8.40 1.13
N ASN A 126 4.60 7.25 0.56
CA ASN A 126 3.72 6.07 0.61
C ASN A 126 3.53 5.52 2.03
N SER A 127 4.50 5.66 2.93
CA SER A 127 4.33 5.26 4.33
C SER A 127 3.33 6.14 5.08
N ALA A 128 3.28 7.45 4.78
CA ALA A 128 2.21 8.32 5.30
C ALA A 128 0.83 7.86 4.80
N MET A 129 0.70 7.57 3.50
CA MET A 129 -0.53 7.01 2.94
C MET A 129 -0.91 5.68 3.60
N ALA A 130 0.07 4.81 3.85
CA ALA A 130 -0.16 3.51 4.50
C ALA A 130 -0.61 3.63 5.95
N GLN A 131 0.01 4.53 6.73
CA GLN A 131 -0.41 4.80 8.09
C GLN A 131 -1.83 5.35 8.14
N GLN A 132 -2.15 6.28 7.23
CA GLN A 132 -3.47 6.90 7.18
C GLN A 132 -4.54 5.94 6.67
N ASP A 133 -4.26 5.08 5.69
CA ASP A 133 -5.21 4.03 5.28
C ASP A 133 -5.46 3.01 6.41
N GLY A 134 -4.42 2.70 7.18
CA GLY A 134 -4.49 1.80 8.33
C GLY A 134 -5.44 2.27 9.44
N SER A 135 -5.60 3.58 9.65
CA SER A 135 -6.46 4.14 10.71
C SER A 135 -7.95 4.19 10.37
N HIS A 136 -8.34 3.87 9.12
CA HIS A 136 -9.73 3.97 8.66
C HIS A 136 -10.30 2.58 8.36
N PRO A 137 -11.05 1.94 9.29
CA PRO A 137 -11.73 0.68 9.02
C PRO A 137 -12.90 0.88 8.04
N LEU A 138 -13.21 -0.16 7.26
CA LEU A 138 -14.37 -0.19 6.35
C LEU A 138 -15.63 -0.55 7.14
N GLY A 139 -16.75 0.07 6.79
CA GLY A 139 -18.05 -0.19 7.39
C GLY A 139 -19.14 -0.44 6.35
N GLY A 140 -20.30 -0.92 6.80
CA GLY A 140 -21.46 -1.17 5.95
C GLY A 140 -21.36 -2.49 5.19
N VAL A 141 -21.69 -2.48 3.89
CA VAL A 141 -21.54 -3.66 3.03
C VAL A 141 -20.15 -3.66 2.40
N VAL A 142 -19.40 -4.75 2.61
CA VAL A 142 -18.00 -4.89 2.17
C VAL A 142 -17.85 -6.13 1.30
N GLN A 143 -17.43 -5.94 0.05
CA GLN A 143 -17.01 -7.01 -0.86
C GLN A 143 -15.56 -7.40 -0.55
N LEU A 144 -15.29 -8.68 -0.41
CA LEU A 144 -14.00 -9.23 0.00
C LEU A 144 -13.50 -10.28 -1.00
N ASP A 145 -12.21 -10.22 -1.35
CA ASP A 145 -11.58 -11.19 -2.24
C ASP A 145 -10.10 -11.47 -1.86
N ASP A 146 -9.63 -12.67 -2.20
CA ASP A 146 -8.27 -13.15 -1.97
C ASP A 146 -7.39 -12.91 -3.19
N ALA A 147 -6.22 -12.28 -2.99
CA ALA A 147 -5.33 -11.97 -4.10
C ALA A 147 -3.84 -12.15 -3.74
N TYR A 148 -3.01 -12.17 -4.77
CA TYR A 148 -1.57 -12.37 -4.64
C TYR A 148 -0.79 -11.35 -5.47
N LEU A 149 0.26 -10.79 -4.87
CA LEU A 149 1.29 -10.05 -5.59
C LEU A 149 2.41 -11.01 -6.04
N GLY A 150 2.85 -10.87 -7.28
CA GLY A 150 3.96 -11.66 -7.86
C GLY A 150 3.52 -12.95 -8.56
N GLY A 151 4.48 -13.86 -8.78
CA GLY A 151 4.27 -15.13 -9.50
C GLY A 151 5.07 -15.34 -10.79
N GLU A 152 5.90 -14.38 -11.21
CA GLU A 152 6.71 -14.46 -12.45
C GLU A 152 7.93 -15.38 -12.38
N ARG A 153 8.31 -15.88 -11.20
CA ARG A 153 9.47 -16.77 -11.09
C ARG A 153 9.09 -18.20 -11.51
N SER A 154 9.77 -18.70 -12.54
CA SER A 154 9.83 -20.12 -12.89
C SER A 154 10.42 -20.90 -11.71
N GLY A 155 9.66 -21.84 -11.15
CA GLY A 155 10.09 -22.69 -10.03
C GLY A 155 9.42 -22.35 -8.69
N GLY A 156 8.87 -23.37 -8.03
CA GLY A 156 8.11 -23.29 -6.78
C GLY A 156 6.82 -24.11 -6.85
N LYS A 157 6.20 -24.39 -5.70
CA LYS A 157 4.92 -25.13 -5.69
C LYS A 157 3.84 -24.34 -6.44
N PRO A 158 3.08 -24.97 -7.37
CA PRO A 158 1.92 -24.35 -7.97
C PRO A 158 0.81 -24.14 -6.92
N GLY A 159 -0.05 -23.14 -7.13
CA GLY A 159 -1.21 -22.87 -6.26
C GLY A 159 -0.97 -21.91 -5.10
N ARG A 160 -1.91 -21.91 -4.14
CA ARG A 160 -1.88 -21.08 -2.92
C ARG A 160 -0.67 -21.51 -2.05
N GLY A 161 0.09 -20.55 -1.51
CA GLY A 161 1.26 -20.81 -0.67
C GLY A 161 2.61 -20.92 -1.40
N SER A 162 2.67 -20.59 -2.69
CA SER A 162 3.94 -20.45 -3.41
C SER A 162 4.83 -19.38 -2.77
N GLU A 163 6.11 -19.70 -2.56
CA GLU A 163 7.11 -18.80 -1.95
C GLU A 163 7.32 -17.49 -2.74
N ASN A 164 6.92 -17.51 -4.02
CA ASN A 164 7.03 -16.39 -4.96
C ASN A 164 5.80 -15.46 -4.97
N LYS A 165 4.79 -15.75 -4.14
CA LYS A 165 3.56 -14.96 -4.04
C LYS A 165 3.44 -14.34 -2.66
N VAL A 166 2.98 -13.09 -2.62
CA VAL A 166 2.67 -12.39 -1.36
C VAL A 166 1.15 -12.26 -1.27
N PRO A 167 0.50 -12.94 -0.31
CA PRO A 167 -0.96 -12.89 -0.18
C PRO A 167 -1.40 -11.53 0.37
N PHE A 168 -2.53 -11.05 -0.15
CA PHE A 168 -3.19 -9.85 0.33
C PHE A 168 -4.70 -9.97 0.18
N VAL A 169 -5.43 -9.25 1.01
CA VAL A 169 -6.88 -9.14 0.97
C VAL A 169 -7.25 -7.84 0.26
N ALA A 170 -8.21 -7.94 -0.67
CA ALA A 170 -8.87 -6.79 -1.26
C ALA A 170 -10.27 -6.65 -0.67
N ALA A 171 -10.58 -5.48 -0.14
CA ALA A 171 -11.87 -5.19 0.48
C ALA A 171 -12.44 -3.87 -0.06
N VAL A 172 -13.67 -3.88 -0.55
CA VAL A 172 -14.36 -2.71 -1.09
C VAL A 172 -15.68 -2.51 -0.35
N SER A 173 -15.81 -1.39 0.36
CA SER A 173 -17.11 -0.95 0.87
C SER A 173 -17.94 -0.35 -0.27
N VAL A 174 -19.25 -0.58 -0.24
CA VAL A 174 -20.19 -0.03 -1.23
C VAL A 174 -21.24 0.86 -0.55
N ASP A 175 -21.78 1.82 -1.31
CA ASP A 175 -22.91 2.64 -0.88
C ASP A 175 -24.26 1.93 -1.06
N ALA A 176 -25.35 2.59 -0.68
CA ALA A 176 -26.71 2.04 -0.79
C ALA A 176 -27.15 1.75 -2.25
N LYS A 177 -26.48 2.37 -3.24
CA LYS A 177 -26.71 2.13 -4.67
C LYS A 177 -25.78 1.05 -5.24
N GLY A 178 -24.93 0.46 -4.40
CA GLY A 178 -23.97 -0.55 -4.78
C GLY A 178 -22.70 0.00 -5.45
N TYR A 179 -22.41 1.30 -5.41
CA TYR A 179 -21.18 1.89 -5.94
C TYR A 179 -20.03 1.83 -4.92
N PRO A 180 -18.77 1.72 -5.36
CA PRO A 180 -17.66 1.52 -4.45
C PRO A 180 -17.39 2.83 -3.71
N LYS A 181 -17.29 2.79 -2.38
CA LYS A 181 -17.02 3.97 -1.54
C LYS A 181 -15.55 4.03 -1.18
N PHE A 182 -15.09 3.05 -0.40
CA PHE A 182 -13.71 2.93 0.07
C PHE A 182 -13.14 1.55 -0.23
N LEU A 183 -11.84 1.52 -0.54
CA LEU A 183 -11.02 0.36 -0.83
C LEU A 183 -9.99 0.20 0.30
N LYS A 184 -9.72 -1.05 0.69
CA LYS A 184 -8.58 -1.43 1.52
C LYS A 184 -7.86 -2.61 0.88
N LEU A 185 -6.54 -2.50 0.79
CA LEU A 185 -5.65 -3.51 0.20
C LEU A 185 -4.55 -3.82 1.23
N SER A 186 -4.62 -5.01 1.83
CA SER A 186 -3.77 -5.33 2.98
C SER A 186 -3.02 -6.63 2.77
N LEU A 187 -1.69 -6.61 2.92
CA LEU A 187 -0.92 -7.83 3.00
C LEU A 187 -1.38 -8.66 4.19
N VAL A 188 -1.45 -9.98 4.01
CA VAL A 188 -1.68 -10.94 5.09
C VAL A 188 -0.52 -11.93 5.13
N SER A 189 -0.30 -12.58 6.28
CA SER A 189 0.75 -13.59 6.41
C SER A 189 0.39 -14.88 5.67
N ALA A 190 -0.91 -15.23 5.65
CA ALA A 190 -1.49 -16.36 4.94
C ALA A 190 -3.01 -16.18 4.85
N PHE A 191 -3.69 -16.98 4.02
CA PHE A 191 -5.14 -17.15 4.07
C PHE A 191 -5.50 -18.22 5.10
N SER A 192 -5.43 -17.83 6.38
CA SER A 192 -5.80 -18.65 7.53
C SER A 192 -6.79 -17.89 8.41
N ASN A 193 -7.62 -18.62 9.17
CA ASN A 193 -8.63 -18.03 10.06
C ASN A 193 -8.00 -16.99 10.98
N GLN A 194 -6.87 -17.31 11.62
CA GLN A 194 -6.17 -16.37 12.50
C GLN A 194 -5.72 -15.09 11.79
N ALA A 195 -5.17 -15.20 10.58
CA ALA A 195 -4.70 -14.04 9.83
C ALA A 195 -5.87 -13.16 9.37
N ILE A 196 -6.97 -13.77 8.91
CA ILE A 196 -8.17 -13.04 8.51
C ILE A 196 -8.89 -12.41 9.71
N ALA A 197 -9.02 -13.10 10.84
CA ALA A 197 -9.60 -12.55 12.06
C ALA A 197 -8.81 -11.31 12.55
N ASN A 198 -7.47 -11.40 12.56
CA ASN A 198 -6.61 -10.28 12.94
C ASN A 198 -6.77 -9.10 11.96
N TRP A 199 -6.79 -9.39 10.65
CA TRP A 199 -7.00 -8.37 9.63
C TRP A 199 -8.38 -7.70 9.78
N ALA A 200 -9.44 -8.49 9.98
CA ALA A 200 -10.81 -8.03 10.11
C ALA A 200 -10.97 -7.10 11.32
N LYS A 201 -10.43 -7.48 12.49
CA LYS A 201 -10.44 -6.64 13.71
C LYS A 201 -9.77 -5.28 13.51
N ALA A 202 -8.75 -5.21 12.67
CA ALA A 202 -8.04 -3.96 12.37
C ALA A 202 -8.68 -3.15 11.22
N SER A 203 -9.46 -3.79 10.35
CA SER A 203 -9.83 -3.24 9.05
C SER A 203 -11.32 -3.08 8.82
N LEU A 204 -12.16 -3.66 9.68
CA LEU A 204 -13.61 -3.65 9.55
C LEU A 204 -14.25 -3.10 10.83
N VAL A 205 -15.35 -2.36 10.65
CA VAL A 205 -16.21 -1.91 11.75
C VAL A 205 -17.11 -3.09 12.16
N PRO A 206 -17.25 -3.42 13.46
CA PRO A 206 -18.21 -4.43 13.91
C PRO A 206 -19.63 -4.14 13.41
N GLY A 207 -20.38 -5.19 13.06
CA GLY A 207 -21.71 -5.11 12.45
C GLY A 207 -21.70 -4.94 10.92
N SER A 208 -20.53 -4.84 10.29
CA SER A 208 -20.44 -4.81 8.81
C SER A 208 -20.88 -6.14 8.18
N LEU A 209 -21.57 -6.06 7.04
CA LEU A 209 -21.91 -7.20 6.22
C LEU A 209 -20.78 -7.48 5.23
N VAL A 210 -20.08 -8.59 5.40
CA VAL A 210 -18.95 -8.99 4.55
C VAL A 210 -19.42 -10.04 3.55
N VAL A 211 -19.38 -9.68 2.27
CA VAL A 211 -19.67 -10.57 1.15
C VAL A 211 -18.34 -11.07 0.59
N SER A 212 -18.09 -12.37 0.65
CA SER A 212 -16.87 -12.99 0.13
C SER A 212 -17.17 -14.21 -0.72
N ASP A 213 -16.18 -14.66 -1.49
CA ASP A 213 -16.23 -15.96 -2.13
C ASP A 213 -16.26 -17.10 -1.08
N GLY A 214 -16.34 -18.35 -1.56
CA GLY A 214 -16.39 -19.55 -0.73
C GLY A 214 -15.08 -19.91 -0.03
N LEU A 215 -14.09 -19.01 0.07
CA LEU A 215 -12.85 -19.30 0.78
C LEU A 215 -13.11 -19.43 2.29
N ALA A 216 -12.93 -20.64 2.83
CA ALA A 216 -13.30 -20.99 4.20
C ALA A 216 -12.76 -20.04 5.28
N CYS A 217 -11.55 -19.48 5.10
CA CYS A 217 -10.97 -18.59 6.10
C CYS A 217 -11.67 -17.24 6.23
N PHE A 218 -12.49 -16.83 5.26
CA PHE A 218 -13.27 -15.60 5.35
C PHE A 218 -14.40 -15.67 6.37
N ALA A 219 -14.83 -16.87 6.79
CA ALA A 219 -15.75 -17.01 7.92
C ALA A 219 -15.19 -16.41 9.23
N ALA A 220 -13.86 -16.30 9.35
CA ALA A 220 -13.21 -15.71 10.53
C ALA A 220 -13.44 -14.19 10.70
N VAL A 221 -14.09 -13.52 9.75
CA VAL A 221 -14.53 -12.12 9.95
C VAL A 221 -15.59 -12.00 11.05
N VAL A 222 -16.30 -13.08 11.37
CA VAL A 222 -17.25 -13.14 12.50
C VAL A 222 -16.54 -12.87 13.84
N ASP A 223 -15.27 -13.25 13.97
CA ASP A 223 -14.45 -12.96 15.17
C ASP A 223 -14.20 -11.46 15.38
N ALA A 224 -14.42 -10.63 14.36
CA ALA A 224 -14.37 -9.17 14.43
C ALA A 224 -15.76 -8.54 14.66
N GLY A 225 -16.79 -9.35 14.95
CA GLY A 225 -18.18 -8.91 15.11
C GLY A 225 -18.87 -8.56 13.79
N CYS A 226 -18.36 -9.03 12.65
CA CYS A 226 -18.98 -8.83 11.35
C CYS A 226 -19.98 -9.95 11.02
N VAL A 227 -20.92 -9.68 10.12
CA VAL A 227 -21.82 -10.68 9.54
C VAL A 227 -21.20 -11.20 8.25
N HIS A 228 -20.99 -12.51 8.14
CA HIS A 228 -20.42 -13.12 6.94
C HIS A 228 -21.51 -13.66 6.01
N HIS A 229 -21.45 -13.27 4.73
CA HIS A 229 -22.35 -13.74 3.68
C HIS A 229 -21.55 -14.38 2.53
N PRO A 230 -21.24 -15.69 2.60
CA PRO A 230 -20.47 -16.36 1.57
C PRO A 230 -21.30 -16.55 0.30
N LYS A 231 -20.69 -16.33 -0.87
CA LYS A 231 -21.27 -16.63 -2.18
C LYS A 231 -20.60 -17.87 -2.78
N VAL A 232 -21.40 -18.84 -3.18
CA VAL A 232 -20.91 -20.03 -3.89
C VAL A 232 -20.71 -19.66 -5.36
N VAL A 233 -19.46 -19.56 -5.77
CA VAL A 233 -19.06 -19.08 -7.12
C VAL A 233 -19.08 -20.18 -8.19
N GLY A 234 -19.37 -21.44 -7.82
CA GLY A 234 -19.22 -22.63 -8.67
C GLY A 234 -19.64 -22.47 -10.13
N GLY A 235 -18.66 -22.42 -11.05
CA GLY A 235 -18.87 -22.41 -12.50
C GLY A 235 -19.35 -21.10 -13.13
N LEU A 236 -19.66 -20.07 -12.34
CA LEU A 236 -20.16 -18.77 -12.81
C LEU A 236 -19.03 -17.91 -13.40
N LYS A 237 -19.29 -17.23 -14.51
CA LYS A 237 -18.31 -16.26 -15.07
C LYS A 237 -18.33 -14.99 -14.22
N PRO A 238 -17.25 -14.17 -14.22
CA PRO A 238 -17.21 -12.92 -13.44
C PRO A 238 -18.39 -11.96 -13.72
N ARG A 239 -18.93 -11.97 -14.94
CA ARG A 239 -20.13 -11.20 -15.34
C ARG A 239 -21.42 -11.66 -14.65
N ASP A 240 -21.46 -12.91 -14.19
CA ASP A 240 -22.60 -13.55 -13.54
C ASP A 240 -22.50 -13.41 -12.00
N LEU A 241 -21.54 -12.62 -11.51
CA LEU A 241 -21.23 -12.38 -10.09
C LEU A 241 -21.23 -10.87 -9.76
N PRO A 242 -22.39 -10.19 -9.82
CA PRO A 242 -22.48 -8.75 -9.59
C PRO A 242 -21.95 -8.35 -8.19
N ASP A 243 -22.07 -9.25 -7.22
CA ASP A 243 -21.58 -9.09 -5.84
C ASP A 243 -20.05 -8.88 -5.74
N PHE A 244 -19.26 -9.27 -6.75
CA PHE A 244 -17.80 -9.10 -6.77
C PHE A 244 -17.31 -8.13 -7.85
N MET A 245 -18.23 -7.44 -8.53
CA MET A 245 -17.88 -6.57 -9.67
C MET A 245 -16.84 -5.52 -9.30
N TRP A 246 -17.00 -4.83 -8.16
CA TRP A 246 -16.11 -3.74 -7.78
C TRP A 246 -14.77 -4.22 -7.26
N VAL A 247 -14.73 -5.25 -6.41
CA VAL A 247 -13.47 -5.81 -5.94
C VAL A 247 -12.62 -6.34 -7.09
N ASN A 248 -13.23 -7.04 -8.06
CA ASN A 248 -12.56 -7.49 -9.29
C ASN A 248 -12.08 -6.32 -10.15
N THR A 249 -12.89 -5.28 -10.30
CA THR A 249 -12.51 -4.07 -11.04
C THR A 249 -11.32 -3.38 -10.38
N MET A 250 -11.29 -3.27 -9.05
CA MET A 250 -10.17 -2.68 -8.32
C MET A 250 -8.90 -3.51 -8.45
N LEU A 251 -8.99 -4.84 -8.38
CA LEU A 251 -7.86 -5.74 -8.63
C LEU A 251 -7.34 -5.62 -10.07
N GLY A 252 -8.22 -5.46 -11.05
CA GLY A 252 -7.85 -5.18 -12.44
C GLY A 252 -7.16 -3.82 -12.63
N ASN A 253 -7.65 -2.77 -11.98
CA ASN A 253 -7.01 -1.45 -12.01
C ASN A 253 -5.63 -1.46 -11.33
N LEU A 254 -5.51 -2.21 -10.23
CA LEU A 254 -4.24 -2.42 -9.54
C LEU A 254 -3.24 -3.19 -10.42
N LYS A 255 -3.67 -4.25 -11.11
CA LYS A 255 -2.87 -5.00 -12.11
C LYS A 255 -2.25 -4.05 -13.12
N THR A 256 -3.09 -3.25 -13.76
CA THR A 256 -2.67 -2.31 -14.81
C THR A 256 -1.70 -1.27 -14.27
N THR A 257 -1.96 -0.75 -13.07
CA THR A 257 -1.08 0.21 -12.39
C THR A 257 0.29 -0.40 -12.08
N LEU A 258 0.34 -1.60 -11.49
CA LEU A 258 1.59 -2.28 -11.14
C LEU A 258 2.40 -2.64 -12.40
N ALA A 259 1.76 -3.19 -13.44
CA ALA A 259 2.41 -3.55 -14.69
C ALA A 259 2.98 -2.33 -15.45
N GLY A 260 2.23 -1.22 -15.47
CA GLY A 260 2.60 -0.04 -16.22
C GLY A 260 3.59 0.88 -15.50
N ALA A 261 3.32 1.19 -14.23
CA ALA A 261 4.09 2.20 -13.50
C ALA A 261 5.29 1.63 -12.73
N PHE A 262 5.28 0.34 -12.35
CA PHE A 262 6.26 -0.21 -11.41
C PHE A 262 6.94 -1.47 -11.94
N HIS A 263 7.93 -1.30 -12.82
CA HIS A 263 8.76 -2.42 -13.27
C HIS A 263 9.70 -2.92 -12.15
N ALA A 264 9.68 -4.23 -11.87
CA ALA A 264 10.55 -4.94 -10.91
C ALA A 264 10.40 -4.54 -9.42
N LEU A 265 9.17 -4.58 -8.90
CA LEU A 265 8.89 -4.30 -7.49
C LEU A 265 9.14 -5.51 -6.57
N SER A 266 9.90 -5.32 -5.49
CA SER A 266 10.06 -6.35 -4.46
C SER A 266 8.81 -6.42 -3.58
N TYR A 267 7.79 -7.15 -4.04
CA TYR A 267 6.46 -7.19 -3.41
C TYR A 267 6.48 -7.55 -1.92
N ARG A 268 7.36 -8.47 -1.52
CA ARG A 268 7.50 -8.87 -0.12
C ARG A 268 8.00 -7.74 0.77
N LYS A 269 8.82 -6.84 0.21
CA LYS A 269 9.44 -5.74 0.97
C LYS A 269 8.54 -4.51 1.00
N TYR A 270 7.97 -4.16 -0.14
CA TYR A 270 7.34 -2.83 -0.32
C TYR A 270 5.87 -2.91 -0.69
N GLY A 271 5.32 -4.10 -0.96
CA GLY A 271 3.96 -4.28 -1.46
C GLY A 271 2.91 -3.53 -0.63
N GLY A 272 3.01 -3.57 0.70
CA GLY A 272 2.08 -2.86 1.60
C GLY A 272 2.02 -1.35 1.33
N HIS A 273 3.16 -0.69 1.15
CA HIS A 273 3.21 0.75 0.86
C HIS A 273 2.56 1.10 -0.48
N TYR A 274 2.74 0.27 -1.51
CA TYR A 274 2.17 0.53 -2.83
C TYR A 274 0.67 0.20 -2.90
N LEU A 275 0.24 -0.88 -2.24
CA LEU A 275 -1.16 -1.23 -2.09
C LEU A 275 -1.91 -0.11 -1.35
N ALA A 276 -1.39 0.34 -0.22
CA ALA A 276 -2.02 1.40 0.55
C ALA A 276 -1.98 2.74 -0.18
N ALA A 277 -0.91 3.07 -0.92
CA ALA A 277 -0.88 4.27 -1.76
C ALA A 277 -1.92 4.23 -2.89
N PHE A 278 -2.24 3.05 -3.43
CA PHE A 278 -3.34 2.87 -4.38
C PHE A 278 -4.70 3.09 -3.70
N ALA A 279 -4.95 2.43 -2.57
CA ALA A 279 -6.18 2.59 -1.79
C ALA A 279 -6.39 4.06 -1.35
N TYR A 280 -5.36 4.72 -0.81
CA TYR A 280 -5.40 6.10 -0.36
C TYR A 280 -5.89 7.07 -1.45
N ARG A 281 -5.36 6.94 -2.68
CA ARG A 281 -5.75 7.77 -3.82
C ARG A 281 -7.17 7.46 -4.29
N PHE A 282 -7.56 6.18 -4.32
CA PHE A 282 -8.93 5.78 -4.63
C PHE A 282 -9.94 6.35 -3.62
N ASN A 283 -9.62 6.29 -2.33
CA ASN A 283 -10.49 6.71 -1.24
C ASN A 283 -10.73 8.24 -1.21
N ARG A 284 -9.87 9.01 -1.88
CA ARG A 284 -9.95 10.48 -1.98
C ARG A 284 -10.22 10.97 -3.41
N ARG A 285 -10.60 10.09 -4.33
CA ARG A 285 -10.74 10.38 -5.77
C ARG A 285 -11.77 11.46 -6.13
N PHE A 286 -12.68 11.77 -5.22
CA PHE A 286 -13.73 12.77 -5.42
C PHE A 286 -13.30 14.20 -5.04
N ASP A 287 -12.14 14.37 -4.38
CA ASP A 287 -11.58 15.68 -4.05
C ASP A 287 -10.06 15.67 -4.25
N LEU A 288 -9.62 15.99 -5.47
CA LEU A 288 -8.21 15.96 -5.82
C LEU A 288 -7.40 17.10 -5.18
N ARG A 289 -8.05 18.23 -4.86
CA ARG A 289 -7.42 19.36 -4.16
C ARG A 289 -7.21 19.00 -2.69
N GLY A 290 -8.24 18.48 -2.03
CA GLY A 290 -8.16 17.96 -0.68
C GLY A 290 -7.20 16.77 -0.57
N LEU A 291 -7.07 15.92 -1.59
CA LEU A 291 -6.09 14.83 -1.60
C LEU A 291 -4.67 15.34 -1.39
N LEU A 292 -4.26 16.38 -2.12
CA LEU A 292 -2.95 17.02 -1.96
C LEU A 292 -2.79 17.61 -0.56
N ALA A 293 -3.77 18.42 -0.11
CA ALA A 293 -3.72 19.08 1.20
C ALA A 293 -3.62 18.07 2.34
N ASN A 294 -4.47 17.03 2.31
CA ASN A 294 -4.45 15.93 3.27
C ASN A 294 -3.11 15.19 3.26
N LEU A 295 -2.52 14.94 2.08
CA LEU A 295 -1.24 14.25 2.01
C LEU A 295 -0.09 15.10 2.58
N ILE A 296 -0.12 16.43 2.42
CA ILE A 296 0.84 17.32 3.09
C ILE A 296 0.70 17.19 4.61
N VAL A 297 -0.53 17.19 5.13
CA VAL A 297 -0.83 17.00 6.56
C VAL A 297 -0.35 15.63 7.06
N ASP A 298 -0.67 14.56 6.33
CA ASP A 298 -0.26 13.21 6.67
C ASP A 298 1.27 13.10 6.70
N VAL A 299 1.97 13.65 5.70
CA VAL A 299 3.45 13.66 5.67
C VAL A 299 4.05 14.46 6.83
N ALA A 300 3.41 15.56 7.23
CA ALA A 300 3.83 16.40 8.34
C ALA A 300 3.59 15.76 9.72
N ARG A 301 2.58 14.89 9.85
CA ARG A 301 2.17 14.29 11.14
C ARG A 301 2.59 12.84 11.31
N THR A 302 2.91 12.14 10.23
CA THR A 302 3.47 10.79 10.30
C THR A 302 4.86 10.85 10.92
N LYS A 303 5.06 9.97 11.91
CA LYS A 303 6.35 9.79 12.60
C LYS A 303 7.44 9.45 11.59
N ALA A 304 8.63 9.96 11.84
CA ALA A 304 9.79 9.69 11.01
C ALA A 304 10.04 8.17 10.87
N ILE A 305 10.31 7.76 9.63
CA ILE A 305 10.77 6.41 9.31
C ILE A 305 12.19 6.50 8.73
N THR A 306 13.10 5.70 9.28
CA THR A 306 14.49 5.73 8.81
C THR A 306 14.61 4.97 7.49
N LYS A 307 15.65 5.27 6.71
CA LYS A 307 16.01 4.49 5.52
C LYS A 307 16.23 3.02 5.85
N ARG A 308 16.78 2.74 7.05
CA ARG A 308 16.99 1.38 7.55
C ARG A 308 15.65 0.69 7.77
N ASP A 309 14.70 1.35 8.42
CA ASP A 309 13.37 0.78 8.68
C ASP A 309 12.62 0.46 7.39
N ILE A 310 12.61 1.39 6.42
CA ILE A 310 12.00 1.15 5.09
C ILE A 310 12.63 -0.09 4.43
N ARG A 311 13.95 -0.26 4.52
CA ARG A 311 14.64 -1.41 3.92
C ARG A 311 14.41 -2.72 4.69
N ASN A 312 14.16 -2.63 5.99
CA ASN A 312 14.08 -3.76 6.92
C ASN A 312 12.65 -4.23 7.23
N GLN A 313 11.61 -3.40 7.06
CA GLN A 313 10.19 -3.77 7.26
C GLN A 313 9.79 -5.08 6.54
N ALA A 314 10.52 -5.41 5.48
CA ALA A 314 10.48 -6.65 4.73
C ALA A 314 10.69 -7.98 5.52
N GLU A 315 11.48 -7.97 6.58
CA GLU A 315 11.91 -9.22 7.26
C GLU A 315 11.00 -9.61 8.43
N ALA A 316 10.25 -8.65 8.97
CA ALA A 316 9.42 -8.85 10.16
C ALA A 316 8.04 -9.47 9.87
N GLY A 317 7.42 -9.13 8.73
CA GLY A 317 6.05 -9.56 8.39
C GLY A 317 5.93 -11.00 7.85
N PHE A 318 7.02 -11.56 7.35
CA PHE A 318 7.17 -12.96 6.98
C PHE A 318 8.42 -13.45 7.68
N LYS A 319 8.30 -14.03 8.88
CA LYS A 319 9.43 -14.73 9.51
C LYS A 319 9.89 -15.82 8.55
N SER A 320 10.93 -15.55 7.76
CA SER A 320 11.59 -16.59 6.98
C SER A 320 12.14 -17.57 7.99
N ARG A 321 11.69 -18.82 7.94
CA ARG A 321 12.36 -19.87 8.70
C ARG A 321 13.82 -19.85 8.28
N THR A 322 14.74 -19.75 9.23
CA THR A 322 16.17 -19.85 8.93
C THR A 322 16.46 -21.22 8.28
N ARG A 323 17.55 -21.35 7.52
CA ARG A 323 17.94 -22.63 6.87
C ARG A 323 18.00 -23.80 7.87
N LYS A 324 18.32 -23.52 9.15
CA LYS A 324 18.26 -24.49 10.26
C LYS A 324 16.82 -24.87 10.64
N GLN A 325 15.90 -23.92 10.71
CA GLN A 325 14.47 -24.17 10.96
C GLN A 325 13.82 -24.93 9.79
N TRP A 326 14.27 -24.70 8.56
CA TRP A 326 13.88 -25.48 7.38
C TRP A 326 14.33 -26.94 7.47
N LYS A 327 15.60 -27.20 7.84
CA LYS A 327 16.11 -28.57 8.02
C LYS A 327 15.40 -29.31 9.15
N ARG A 328 15.09 -28.63 10.25
CA ARG A 328 14.37 -29.21 11.39
C ARG A 328 12.92 -29.57 11.02
N TRP A 329 12.21 -28.68 10.33
CA TRP A 329 10.86 -28.93 9.86
C TRP A 329 10.79 -29.99 8.73
N ALA A 330 11.77 -30.01 7.82
CA ALA A 330 11.90 -31.04 6.81
C ALA A 330 12.20 -32.42 7.42
N GLY A 331 13.00 -32.46 8.50
CA GLY A 331 13.25 -33.65 9.32
C GLY A 331 12.00 -34.16 10.04
N ASP A 332 11.19 -33.24 10.60
CA ASP A 332 9.91 -33.58 11.25
C ASP A 332 8.89 -34.11 10.23
N GLN A 333 8.91 -33.63 8.98
CA GLN A 333 8.08 -34.13 7.88
C GLN A 333 8.54 -35.51 7.37
N THR A 334 9.84 -35.80 7.38
CA THR A 334 10.36 -37.14 7.01
C THR A 334 9.97 -38.19 8.05
N LYS A 335 9.85 -37.81 9.32
CA LYS A 335 9.32 -38.67 10.40
C LYS A 335 7.80 -38.91 10.30
N ALA A 336 7.05 -38.01 9.65
CA ALA A 336 5.62 -38.20 9.39
C ALA A 336 5.36 -39.08 8.15
N LEU A 337 6.31 -39.11 7.20
CA LEU A 337 6.24 -39.91 5.97
C LEU A 337 6.61 -41.39 6.18
N SER A 338 7.19 -41.77 7.33
CA SER A 338 7.34 -43.18 7.73
C SER A 338 6.04 -43.84 8.21
N LEU A 339 4.89 -43.15 8.11
CA LEU A 339 3.55 -43.67 8.45
C LEU A 339 2.63 -43.90 7.22
N GLY A 340 3.21 -44.05 6.02
CA GLY A 340 2.61 -44.83 4.92
C GLY A 340 1.36 -44.28 4.23
N ARG A 341 1.50 -43.24 3.37
CA ARG A 341 0.55 -42.98 2.26
C ARG A 341 1.29 -42.56 0.99
N THR A 342 0.99 -43.23 -0.11
CA THR A 342 1.66 -43.15 -1.42
C THR A 342 1.11 -42.04 -2.33
N PRO A 343 1.95 -41.39 -3.16
CA PRO A 343 1.50 -40.65 -4.35
C PRO A 343 1.78 -41.45 -5.64
N ARG A 344 0.79 -41.56 -6.54
CA ARG A 344 0.96 -42.08 -7.91
C ARG A 344 1.26 -40.96 -8.92
N GLU A 345 2.24 -41.29 -9.76
CA GLU A 345 2.50 -40.89 -11.16
C GLU A 345 3.04 -39.47 -11.48
N LEU A 346 4.36 -39.45 -11.66
CA LEU A 346 5.15 -38.49 -12.42
C LEU A 346 5.25 -38.95 -13.88
N VAL A 347 4.99 -38.04 -14.83
CA VAL A 347 5.48 -38.16 -16.22
C VAL A 347 6.64 -37.18 -16.38
N THR A 348 7.80 -37.70 -16.77
CA THR A 348 9.06 -36.97 -17.02
C THR A 348 9.29 -36.70 -18.51
N LEU A 349 10.04 -35.62 -18.81
CA LEU A 349 11.17 -35.46 -19.78
C LEU A 349 11.15 -34.06 -20.47
N PRO A 350 12.25 -33.55 -21.06
CA PRO A 350 13.67 -33.63 -20.67
C PRO A 350 14.33 -32.24 -20.54
N ALA A 351 15.56 -32.24 -20.03
CA ALA A 351 16.41 -31.06 -19.86
C ALA A 351 17.16 -30.65 -21.14
N GLY A 352 17.36 -29.33 -21.32
CA GLY A 352 18.51 -28.77 -22.04
C GLY A 352 18.21 -28.06 -23.37
N ALA A 353 18.27 -26.72 -23.37
CA ALA A 353 18.82 -25.91 -24.46
C ALA A 353 19.02 -24.46 -23.98
N ALA A 354 20.21 -23.91 -24.25
CA ALA A 354 20.63 -22.58 -23.85
C ALA A 354 20.72 -21.62 -25.06
N TRP A 355 20.66 -20.31 -24.75
CA TRP A 355 21.19 -19.12 -25.47
C TRP A 355 20.33 -18.29 -26.46
N ARG A 356 20.26 -16.98 -26.10
CA ARG A 356 20.25 -15.70 -26.89
C ARG A 356 19.00 -15.25 -27.71
N ALA A 357 18.36 -14.18 -27.19
CA ALA A 357 17.79 -12.92 -27.80
C ALA A 357 16.91 -12.99 -29.08
N PRO A 358 15.93 -12.08 -29.35
CA PRO A 358 15.93 -10.63 -29.03
C PRO A 358 14.59 -10.00 -28.56
N VAL A 359 14.68 -8.69 -28.33
CA VAL A 359 13.66 -7.70 -27.95
C VAL A 359 12.37 -7.80 -28.79
N GLY A 360 11.22 -7.94 -28.12
CA GLY A 360 9.90 -7.77 -28.72
C GLY A 360 8.81 -8.54 -27.99
N GLN A 361 7.70 -7.86 -27.65
CA GLN A 361 6.45 -8.38 -27.07
C GLN A 361 6.48 -8.83 -25.59
N TRP A 362 6.25 -7.87 -24.69
CA TRP A 362 5.64 -8.14 -23.38
C TRP A 362 4.49 -7.16 -23.17
N LEU A 363 3.26 -7.61 -23.41
CA LEU A 363 2.05 -6.93 -22.96
C LEU A 363 1.15 -7.93 -22.22
N ALA A 364 0.72 -7.49 -21.04
CA ALA A 364 -0.30 -8.06 -20.16
C ALA A 364 0.00 -9.42 -19.48
N ASN A 365 0.46 -9.39 -18.21
CA ASN A 365 -0.04 -10.28 -17.15
C ASN A 365 0.53 -9.98 -15.74
N ALA A 366 -0.06 -9.03 -15.01
CA ALA A 366 0.26 -8.78 -13.59
C ALA A 366 -0.94 -8.81 -12.61
N VAL A 367 -1.80 -9.82 -12.60
CA VAL A 367 -2.73 -10.25 -11.50
C VAL A 367 -3.43 -11.48 -12.08
N VAL A 368 -3.37 -12.60 -11.37
CA VAL A 368 -4.11 -13.82 -11.68
C VAL A 368 -5.20 -13.95 -10.61
N PRO A 369 -6.48 -13.74 -10.95
CA PRO A 369 -7.59 -14.13 -10.07
C PRO A 369 -7.56 -15.65 -9.87
N CYS A 370 -7.75 -16.12 -8.64
CA CYS A 370 -7.68 -17.55 -8.31
C CYS A 370 -8.97 -18.31 -8.70
N SER A 371 -9.42 -18.20 -9.95
CA SER A 371 -10.60 -18.94 -10.44
C SER A 371 -10.41 -19.47 -11.87
N SER A 372 -9.52 -20.45 -12.04
CA SER A 372 -9.59 -21.42 -13.15
C SER A 372 -8.59 -22.55 -12.94
N ARG A 373 -9.05 -23.71 -12.47
CA ARG A 373 -8.41 -25.02 -12.69
C ARG A 373 -9.37 -26.16 -12.31
N SER A 374 -10.13 -26.61 -13.30
CA SER A 374 -10.53 -28.02 -13.43
C SER A 374 -10.88 -28.28 -14.90
N LYS A 375 -9.90 -28.76 -15.66
CA LYS A 375 -9.92 -30.07 -16.32
C LYS A 375 -8.47 -30.47 -16.56
#